data_AF-A0A971WJR4-F1
#
_entry.id   AF-A0A971WJR4-F1
#
_cell.length_a   1.000
_cell.length_b   1.000
_cell.length_c   1.000
_cell.angle_alpha   90.00
_cell.angle_beta   90.00
_cell.angle_gamma   90.00
#
_symmetry.space_group_name_H-M   'P 1'
#
loop_
_entity.id
_entity.type
_entity.pdbx_description
1 polymer ?
#
loop_
_entity_poly.entity_id
_entity_poly.type
_entity_poly.pdbx_seq_one_letter_code
_entity_poly.pdbx_strand_id
1 'polypeptide(L)' 'MDCKEVLGKIYLYLDNEILTESERRQIEEHLKWCFKCCQMYELERNLENLIRINGRNDEVPASLFFRIENVIAQF' A
#
# COMPACT_ATOMS: atom_id res chain seq x y z
N MET A 1 9.83 -15.16 -8.61
CA MET A 1 9.12 -14.31 -9.58
C MET A 1 10.08 -13.61 -10.53
N ASP A 2 9.65 -13.44 -11.78
CA ASP A 2 10.32 -12.58 -12.76
C ASP A 2 9.95 -11.10 -12.58
N CYS A 3 10.59 -10.20 -13.36
CA CYS A 3 10.31 -8.76 -13.28
C CYS A 3 8.86 -8.42 -13.63
N LYS A 4 8.23 -9.14 -14.56
CA LYS A 4 6.87 -8.86 -15.02
C LYS A 4 5.86 -9.23 -13.95
N GLU A 5 6.05 -10.37 -13.28
CA GLU A 5 5.24 -10.81 -12.15
C GLU A 5 5.35 -9.84 -10.97
N VAL A 6 6.57 -9.40 -10.64
CA VAL A 6 6.81 -8.43 -9.55
C VAL A 6 6.13 -7.10 -9.84
N LEU A 7 6.29 -6.57 -11.06
CA LEU A 7 5.64 -5.33 -11.46
C LEU A 7 4.11 -5.46 -11.52
N GLY A 8 3.58 -6.61 -11.92
CA GLY A 8 2.14 -6.87 -11.90
C GLY A 8 1.54 -6.93 -10.50
N LYS A 9 2.35 -7.25 -9.48
CA LYS A 9 1.94 -7.36 -8.07
C LYS A 9 2.44 -6.21 -7.20
N ILE A 10 3.09 -5.20 -7.76
CA ILE A 10 3.78 -4.17 -6.98
C ILE A 10 2.81 -3.32 -6.16
N TYR A 11 1.64 -3.00 -6.70
CA TYR A 11 0.60 -2.25 -6.00
C TYR A 11 -0.02 -3.08 -4.87
N LEU A 12 -0.33 -4.36 -5.12
CA LEU A 12 -0.80 -5.28 -4.07
C LEU A 12 0.20 -5.37 -2.91
N TYR A 13 1.50 -5.34 -3.22
CA TYR A 13 2.56 -5.32 -2.22
C TYR A 13 2.64 -4.00 -1.44
N LEU A 14 2.53 -2.86 -2.13
CA LEU A 14 2.54 -1.53 -1.52
C LEU A 14 1.34 -1.31 -0.57
N ASP A 15 0.15 -1.69 -1.03
CA ASP A 15 -1.11 -1.49 -0.30
C ASP A 15 -1.31 -2.53 0.82
N ASN A 16 -0.39 -3.49 0.98
CA ASN A 16 -0.50 -4.64 1.88
C ASN A 16 -1.80 -5.44 1.66
N GLU A 17 -2.24 -5.53 0.41
CA GLU A 17 -3.40 -6.32 0.00
C GLU A 17 -3.06 -7.81 -0.12
N ILE A 18 -4.03 -8.61 -0.57
CA ILE A 18 -4.07 -10.08 -0.54
C ILE A 18 -2.89 -10.71 -1.32
N LEU A 19 -1.74 -10.76 -0.68
CA LEU A 19 -0.57 -11.54 -1.07
C LEU A 19 -0.37 -12.63 -0.03
N THR A 20 -0.09 -13.84 -0.50
CA THR A 20 0.39 -14.88 0.41
C THR A 20 1.77 -14.49 0.95
N GLU A 21 2.11 -14.95 2.16
CA GLU A 21 3.44 -14.75 2.75
C GLU A 21 4.58 -15.19 1.81
N SER A 22 4.35 -16.27 1.05
CA SER A 22 5.29 -16.76 0.05
C SER A 22 5.52 -15.76 -1.08
N GLU A 23 4.45 -15.16 -1.62
CA GLU A 23 4.55 -14.16 -2.67
C GLU A 23 5.21 -12.88 -2.18
N ARG A 24 4.87 -12.46 -0.96
CA ARG A 24 5.49 -11.29 -0.31
C ARG A 24 7.01 -11.48 -0.21
N ARG A 25 7.45 -12.64 0.29
CA ARG A 25 8.87 -12.98 0.40
C ARG A 25 9.57 -13.04 -0.97
N GLN A 26 8.92 -13.59 -1.99
CA GLN A 26 9.49 -13.64 -3.34
C GLN A 26 9.68 -12.25 -3.96
N ILE A 27 8.74 -11.32 -3.71
CA ILE A 27 8.87 -9.92 -4.13
C ILE A 27 10.04 -9.26 -3.38
N GLU A 28 10.13 -9.42 -2.07
CA GLU A 28 11.23 -8.88 -1.26
C GLU A 28 12.60 -9.41 -1.69
N GLU A 29 12.70 -10.72 -1.96
CA GLU A 29 13.91 -11.32 -2.51
C GLU A 29 14.24 -10.74 -3.89
N HIS A 30 13.25 -10.53 -4.75
CA HIS A 30 13.45 -9.91 -6.07
C HIS A 30 13.96 -8.47 -5.99
N LEU A 31 13.35 -7.65 -5.14
CA LEU A 31 13.71 -6.24 -4.96
C LEU A 31 15.15 -6.06 -4.42
N LYS A 32 15.69 -7.06 -3.70
CA LYS A 32 17.08 -7.02 -3.20
C LYS A 32 18.13 -7.10 -4.30
N TRP A 33 17.86 -7.77 -5.42
CA TRP A 33 18.86 -7.97 -6.49
C TRP A 33 18.52 -7.26 -7.80
N CYS A 34 17.25 -6.95 -8.04
CA CYS A 34 16.82 -6.28 -9.28
C CYS A 34 16.73 -4.76 -9.09
N PHE A 35 17.77 -4.05 -9.51
CA PHE A 35 17.82 -2.58 -9.45
C PHE A 35 16.64 -1.91 -10.16
N LYS A 36 16.21 -2.44 -11.30
CA LYS A 36 15.08 -1.90 -12.08
C LYS A 36 13.77 -1.96 -11.31
N CYS A 37 13.45 -3.11 -10.71
CA CYS A 37 12.23 -3.27 -9.92
C CYS A 37 12.30 -2.48 -8.61
N CYS A 38 13.48 -2.40 -7.98
CA CYS A 38 13.70 -1.57 -6.80
C CYS A 38 13.46 -0.08 -7.09
N GLN A 39 13.98 0.44 -8.22
CA GLN A 39 13.76 1.83 -8.61
C GLN A 39 12.28 2.14 -8.85
N MET A 40 11.55 1.23 -9.50
CA MET A 40 10.11 1.38 -9.70
C MET A 40 9.36 1.35 -8.36
N TYR A 41 9.69 0.41 -7.48
CA TYR A 41 9.10 0.32 -6.14
C TYR A 41 9.28 1.63 -5.35
N GLU A 42 10.49 2.18 -5.32
CA GLU A 42 10.76 3.44 -4.61
C GLU A 42 10.02 4.62 -5.25
N LEU A 43 9.87 4.66 -6.58
CA LEU A 43 9.09 5.69 -7.25
C LEU A 43 7.61 5.65 -6.81
N GLU A 44 6.98 4.48 -6.89
CA GLU A 44 5.58 4.30 -6.52
C GLU A 44 5.34 4.60 -5.03
N ARG A 45 6.24 4.13 -4.16
CA ARG A 45 6.21 4.43 -2.72
C ARG A 45 6.30 5.93 -2.44
N ASN A 46 7.15 6.64 -3.17
CA ASN A 46 7.26 8.10 -3.03
C ASN A 46 6.01 8.82 -3.54
N LEU A 47 5.40 8.33 -4.62
CA LEU A 47 4.13 8.85 -5.12
C LEU A 47 3.00 8.67 -4.10
N GLU A 48 2.86 7.47 -3.53
CA GLU A 48 1.87 7.18 -2.48
C GLU A 48 2.07 8.08 -1.26
N ASN A 49 3.31 8.28 -0.83
CA ASN A 49 3.65 9.21 0.25
C ASN A 49 3.20 10.65 -0.06
N LEU A 50 3.43 11.13 -1.30
CA LEU A 50 3.01 12.47 -1.72
C LEU A 50 1.49 12.61 -1.74
N ILE A 51 0.76 11.60 -2.23
CA ILE A 51 -0.70 11.58 -2.21
C ILE A 51 -1.19 11.64 -0.75
N ARG A 52 -0.60 10.83 0.14
CA ARG A 52 -0.99 10.79 1.55
C ARG A 52 -0.72 12.11 2.28
N ILE A 53 0.34 12.83 1.92
CA ILE A 53 0.64 14.15 2.50
C ILE A 53 -0.39 15.19 2.01
N ASN A 54 -0.68 15.22 0.70
CA ASN A 54 -1.53 16.25 0.12
C ASN A 54 -3.04 15.97 0.29
N GLY A 55 -3.43 14.70 0.40
CA GLY A 55 -4.83 14.26 0.57
C GLY A 55 -5.34 14.31 2.00
N ARG A 56 -4.53 14.79 2.96
CA ARG A 56 -4.91 14.94 4.38
C ARG A 56 -5.41 16.34 4.74
N ASN A 57 -5.59 17.22 3.76
CA ASN A 57 -6.07 18.58 4.02
C ASN A 57 -7.58 18.67 4.30
N ASP A 58 -8.33 17.59 4.13
CA ASP A 58 -9.74 17.54 4.46
C ASP A 58 -9.94 17.11 5.91
N GLU A 59 -10.45 18.03 6.74
CA GLU A 59 -10.89 17.69 8.09
C GLU A 59 -12.05 16.69 8.02
N VAL A 60 -11.89 15.54 8.69
CA VAL A 60 -12.96 14.54 8.79
C VAL A 60 -14.12 15.14 9.59
N PRO A 61 -15.35 15.18 9.06
CA PRO A 61 -16.48 15.76 9.79
C PRO A 61 -16.71 15.06 11.13
N ALA A 62 -16.87 15.84 12.20
CA ALA A 62 -17.16 15.30 13.55
C ALA A 62 -18.37 14.36 13.56
N SER A 63 -19.38 14.65 12.73
CA SER A 63 -20.57 13.80 12.56
C SER A 63 -20.26 12.38 12.07
N LEU A 64 -19.18 12.19 11.30
CA LEU A 64 -18.75 10.85 10.87
C LEU A 64 -18.21 10.03 12.05
N PHE A 65 -17.41 10.65 12.93
CA PHE A 65 -16.91 9.98 14.13
C PHE A 65 -18.06 9.50 15.03
N PHE A 66 -19.03 10.36 15.31
CA PHE A 66 -20.21 9.98 16.11
C PHE A 66 -20.99 8.82 15.48
N ARG A 67 -21.09 8.76 14.16
CA ARG A 67 -21.76 7.64 13.47
C ARG A 67 -20.97 6.33 13.62
N ILE A 68 -19.65 6.39 13.48
CA ILE A 68 -18.77 5.22 13.64
C ILE A 68 -18.83 4.70 15.08
N GLU A 69 -18.72 5.58 16.08
CA GLU A 69 -18.83 5.20 17.50
C GLU A 69 -20.15 4.52 17.82
N ASN A 70 -21.26 5.07 17.34
CA ASN A 70 -22.58 4.46 17.54
C ASN A 70 -22.71 3.07 16.91
N VAL A 71 -22.12 2.86 15.72
CA VAL A 71 -22.12 1.54 15.08
C VAL A 71 -21.26 0.56 15.87
N ILE A 72 -20.07 0.95 16.30
CA ILE A 72 -19.18 0.10 17.10
C ILE A 72 -19.83 -0.28 18.44
N ALA A 73 -20.52 0.66 19.10
CA ALA A 73 -21.21 0.43 20.36
C ALA A 73 -22.44 -0.50 20.26
N GLN A 74 -22.90 -0.83 19.05
CA GLN A 74 -24.02 -1.75 18.79
C GLN A 74 -23.58 -3.20 18.53
N PHE A 75 -22.27 -3.45 18.43
CA PHE A 75 -21.69 -4.79 18.38
C PHE A 75 -21.23 -5.24 19.77
#